data_AF-Q17HF3-F1
#
_entry.id   AF-Q17HF3-F1
#
_cell.length_a   1.000
_cell.length_b   1.000
_cell.length_c   1.000
_cell.angle_alpha   90.00
_cell.angle_beta   90.00
_cell.angle_gamma   90.00
#
_symmetry.space_group_name_H-M   'P 1'
#
loop_
_entity.id
_entity.type
_entity.pdbx_description
1 polymer ?
#
loop_
_entity_poly.entity_id
_entity_poly.type
_entity_poly.pdbx_seq_one_letter_code
_entity_poly.pdbx_strand_id
1 'polypeptide(L)'
;MAQYKQYKQFLDCSEQEVNDLADKLERHSGLHDCDAIFRVFKESILEPAELLRKMFLLDPESASTVRSYMGSAIRQLNESVFEYCENKFYNDKRDIWCAARNYSIPEDKDFHRHIECIFNGLHYFNRGGDLDVDEICRDFHQVGITDLDNEVSEVLRSCDVNPETKALSYYRCLLESDFLDKFKEALDYREIRSADHFYALKDPMPVYDRNQIQSQINSVNRECCSI
;
A
#
# COMPACT_ATOMS: atom_id res chain seq x y z
N MET A 1 16.80 -17.16 -3.62
CA MET A 1 15.75 -16.27 -3.07
C MET A 1 16.21 -14.82 -2.97
N ALA A 2 15.51 -13.87 -3.60
CA ALA A 2 15.85 -12.42 -3.57
C ALA A 2 15.64 -11.79 -2.18
N GLN A 3 14.55 -12.13 -1.50
CA GLN A 3 14.23 -11.69 -0.13
C GLN A 3 15.37 -11.98 0.86
N TYR A 4 15.86 -13.23 0.90
CA TYR A 4 16.99 -13.60 1.75
C TYR A 4 18.23 -12.76 1.41
N LYS A 5 18.59 -12.62 0.12
CA LYS A 5 19.76 -11.82 -0.29
C LYS A 5 19.68 -10.38 0.21
N GLN A 6 18.48 -9.80 0.23
CA GLN A 6 18.24 -8.44 0.68
C GLN A 6 18.36 -8.27 2.20
N TYR A 7 17.89 -9.25 2.98
CA TYR A 7 17.76 -9.11 4.43
C TYR A 7 18.67 -10.03 5.26
N LYS A 8 19.49 -10.89 4.66
CA LYS A 8 20.29 -11.92 5.34
C LYS A 8 21.11 -11.43 6.54
N GLN A 9 21.56 -10.17 6.54
CA GLN A 9 22.33 -9.61 7.65
C GLN A 9 21.49 -9.40 8.93
N PHE A 10 20.16 -9.44 8.81
CA PHE A 10 19.19 -9.31 9.91
C PHE A 10 18.49 -10.63 10.24
N LEU A 11 18.77 -11.69 9.48
CA LEU A 11 18.11 -12.97 9.62
C LEU A 11 19.05 -13.95 10.30
N ASP A 12 18.60 -14.50 11.44
CA ASP A 12 19.26 -15.60 12.12
C ASP A 12 18.89 -16.94 11.44
N CYS A 13 19.41 -17.14 10.22
CA CYS A 13 19.30 -18.37 9.44
C CYS A 13 20.46 -18.49 8.43
N SER A 14 20.85 -19.72 8.11
CA SER A 14 21.92 -20.02 7.16
C SER A 14 21.44 -20.06 5.70
N GLU A 15 22.35 -19.82 4.77
CA GLU A 15 22.06 -19.94 3.33
C GLU A 15 21.70 -21.38 2.93
N GLN A 16 22.23 -22.38 3.64
CA GLN A 16 21.90 -23.78 3.40
C GLN A 16 20.43 -24.07 3.72
N GLU A 17 19.95 -23.64 4.89
CA GLU A 17 18.54 -23.82 5.30
C GLU A 17 17.57 -23.16 4.30
N VAL A 18 17.95 -21.99 3.80
CA VAL A 18 17.17 -21.24 2.79
C VAL A 18 17.11 -21.99 1.46
N ASN A 19 18.24 -22.54 1.00
CA ASN A 19 18.29 -23.31 -0.24
C ASN A 19 17.52 -24.64 -0.12
N ASP A 20 17.65 -25.34 1.01
CA ASP A 20 16.92 -26.58 1.26
C ASP A 20 15.40 -26.36 1.24
N LEU A 21 14.94 -25.23 1.81
CA LEU A 21 13.54 -24.82 1.74
C LEU A 21 13.10 -24.47 0.30
N ALA A 22 13.91 -23.71 -0.43
CA ALA A 22 13.62 -23.35 -1.81
C ALA A 22 13.48 -24.59 -2.71
N ASP A 23 14.41 -25.54 -2.60
CA ASP A 23 14.40 -26.79 -3.36
C ASP A 23 13.19 -27.67 -3.02
N LYS A 24 12.75 -27.68 -1.74
CA LYS A 24 11.52 -28.37 -1.33
C LYS A 24 10.29 -27.75 -2.00
N LEU A 25 10.17 -26.42 -1.99
CA LEU A 25 9.03 -25.72 -2.58
C LEU A 25 9.01 -25.82 -4.12
N GLU A 26 10.18 -25.78 -4.78
CA GLU A 26 10.30 -25.81 -6.24
C GLU A 26 9.78 -27.12 -6.86
N ARG A 27 9.90 -28.25 -6.14
CA ARG A 27 9.35 -29.56 -6.56
C ARG A 27 7.83 -29.53 -6.76
N HIS A 28 7.15 -28.51 -6.25
CA HIS A 28 5.71 -28.35 -6.30
C HIS A 28 5.27 -27.13 -7.11
N SER A 29 6.17 -26.51 -7.87
CA SER A 29 5.92 -25.30 -8.68
C SER A 29 4.84 -25.45 -9.75
N GLY A 30 4.49 -26.67 -10.16
CA GLY A 30 3.43 -26.95 -11.14
C GLY A 30 2.02 -27.09 -10.55
N LEU A 31 1.83 -26.88 -9.25
CA LEU A 31 0.50 -26.92 -8.63
C LEU A 31 -0.28 -25.63 -8.88
N HIS A 32 -1.54 -25.76 -9.27
CA HIS A 32 -2.45 -24.64 -9.52
C HIS A 32 -3.75 -24.72 -8.71
N ASP A 33 -4.02 -25.86 -8.07
CA ASP A 33 -5.22 -26.11 -7.27
C ASP A 33 -5.02 -25.68 -5.81
N CYS A 34 -5.96 -24.93 -5.24
CA CYS A 34 -5.85 -24.36 -3.90
C CYS A 34 -5.66 -25.43 -2.81
N ASP A 35 -6.40 -26.53 -2.86
CA ASP A 35 -6.33 -27.59 -1.85
C ASP A 35 -5.00 -28.35 -1.94
N ALA A 36 -4.57 -28.65 -3.17
CA ALA A 36 -3.27 -29.28 -3.41
C ALA A 36 -2.11 -28.37 -2.96
N ILE A 37 -2.17 -27.07 -3.28
CA ILE A 37 -1.18 -26.07 -2.84
C ILE A 37 -1.16 -26.00 -1.32
N PHE A 38 -2.32 -25.86 -0.67
CA PHE A 38 -2.40 -25.72 0.79
C PHE A 38 -1.89 -26.97 1.52
N ARG A 39 -2.26 -28.16 1.05
CA ARG A 39 -1.78 -29.43 1.63
C ARG A 39 -0.27 -29.54 1.55
N VAL A 40 0.29 -29.34 0.35
CA VAL A 40 1.74 -29.42 0.14
C VAL A 40 2.48 -28.34 0.90
N PHE A 41 1.95 -27.12 0.92
CA PHE A 41 2.48 -26.03 1.72
C PHE A 41 2.53 -26.46 3.18
N LYS A 42 1.41 -26.86 3.78
CA LYS A 42 1.33 -27.33 5.18
C LYS A 42 2.35 -28.43 5.48
N GLU A 43 2.47 -29.44 4.62
CA GLU A 43 3.46 -30.52 4.76
C GLU A 43 4.91 -30.00 4.68
N SER A 44 5.18 -29.06 3.78
CA SER A 44 6.51 -28.48 3.56
C SER A 44 6.91 -27.44 4.61
N ILE A 45 5.93 -26.79 5.26
CA ILE A 45 6.16 -25.67 6.19
C ILE A 45 6.10 -26.04 7.66
N LEU A 46 5.59 -27.23 8.04
CA LEU A 46 5.48 -27.64 9.44
C LEU A 46 6.83 -27.65 10.17
N GLU A 47 7.90 -28.12 9.50
CA GLU A 47 9.25 -28.10 10.07
C GLU A 47 9.96 -26.73 9.94
N PRO A 48 9.97 -26.04 8.79
CA PRO A 48 10.65 -24.75 8.62
C PRO A 48 9.76 -23.52 8.89
N ALA A 49 8.66 -23.64 9.65
CA ALA A 49 7.72 -22.53 9.88
C ALA A 49 8.42 -21.27 10.42
N GLU A 50 9.34 -21.45 11.37
CA GLU A 50 10.12 -20.35 11.95
C GLU A 50 11.08 -19.73 10.94
N LEU A 51 11.71 -20.54 10.09
CA LEU A 51 12.55 -20.05 8.99
C LEU A 51 11.73 -19.19 8.04
N LEU A 52 10.54 -19.64 7.63
CA LEU A 52 9.64 -18.87 6.78
C LEU A 52 9.23 -17.55 7.43
N ARG A 53 8.88 -17.56 8.73
CA ARG A 53 8.51 -16.36 9.46
C ARG A 53 9.64 -15.33 9.49
N LYS A 54 10.87 -15.78 9.79
CA LYS A 54 12.07 -14.92 9.73
C LYS A 54 12.29 -14.37 8.32
N MET A 55 12.35 -15.25 7.32
CA MET A 55 12.65 -14.89 5.93
C MET A 55 11.69 -13.88 5.33
N PHE A 56 10.40 -14.02 5.60
CA PHE A 56 9.35 -13.15 5.06
C PHE A 56 8.99 -12.00 6.02
N LEU A 57 9.82 -11.73 7.03
CA LEU A 57 9.66 -10.64 8.00
C LEU A 57 8.29 -10.69 8.71
N LEU A 58 7.78 -11.90 8.96
CA LEU A 58 6.59 -12.16 9.75
C LEU A 58 6.93 -12.39 11.23
N ASP A 59 8.19 -12.74 11.52
CA ASP A 59 8.75 -12.77 12.86
C ASP A 59 8.91 -11.33 13.41
N PRO A 60 8.37 -11.01 14.60
CA PRO A 60 8.40 -9.64 15.15
C PRO A 60 9.81 -9.08 15.36
N GLU A 61 10.78 -9.90 15.78
CA GLU A 61 12.15 -9.44 16.07
C GLU A 61 12.87 -9.07 14.76
N SER A 62 12.81 -9.95 13.76
CA SER A 62 13.38 -9.72 12.43
C SER A 62 12.73 -8.52 11.76
N ALA A 63 11.40 -8.42 11.83
CA ALA A 63 10.64 -7.31 11.26
C ALA A 63 10.99 -5.97 11.95
N SER A 64 11.08 -5.95 13.28
CA SER A 64 11.46 -4.75 14.02
C SER A 64 12.88 -4.31 13.69
N THR A 65 13.83 -5.25 13.65
CA THR A 65 15.23 -4.98 13.34
C THR A 65 15.38 -4.35 11.95
N VAL A 66 14.74 -4.94 10.93
CA VAL A 66 14.74 -4.39 9.57
C VAL A 66 14.09 -3.00 9.55
N ARG A 67 12.97 -2.79 10.23
CA ARG A 67 12.30 -1.47 10.25
C ARG A 67 13.16 -0.41 10.91
N SER A 68 13.76 -0.69 12.06
CA SER A 68 14.66 0.23 12.75
C SER A 68 15.89 0.57 11.91
N TYR A 69 16.45 -0.41 11.21
CA TYR A 69 17.58 -0.17 10.31
C TYR A 69 17.20 0.70 9.10
N MET A 70 16.07 0.42 8.47
CA MET A 70 15.62 1.15 7.29
C MET A 70 15.15 2.57 7.64
N GLY A 71 14.63 2.81 8.84
CA GLY A 71 14.18 4.12 9.29
C GLY A 71 13.21 4.77 8.30
N SER A 72 13.43 6.04 7.95
CA SER A 72 12.60 6.81 7.01
C SER A 72 12.64 6.30 5.56
N ALA A 73 13.48 5.33 5.23
CA ALA A 73 13.49 4.75 3.88
C ALA A 73 12.29 3.81 3.63
N ILE A 74 11.62 3.33 4.68
CA ILE A 74 10.38 2.54 4.56
C ILE A 74 9.30 3.12 5.45
N ARG A 75 8.05 2.81 5.09
CA ARG A 75 6.88 3.12 5.91
C ARG A 75 6.91 2.34 7.23
N GLN A 76 6.70 3.04 8.32
CA GLN A 76 6.71 2.48 9.67
C GLN A 76 5.34 1.86 10.04
N LEU A 77 5.29 1.15 11.17
CA LEU A 77 4.03 0.66 11.71
C LEU A 77 3.19 1.85 12.19
N ASN A 78 1.88 1.80 11.96
CA ASN A 78 0.93 2.86 12.29
C ASN A 78 1.12 4.17 11.50
N GLU A 79 2.07 4.23 10.57
CA GLU A 79 2.27 5.36 9.65
C GLU A 79 1.42 5.13 8.38
N SER A 80 0.58 6.11 8.02
CA SER A 80 -0.21 6.01 6.80
C SER A 80 0.70 6.09 5.56
N VAL A 81 0.23 5.58 4.41
CA VAL A 81 0.97 5.74 3.15
C VAL A 81 1.14 7.23 2.81
N PHE A 82 0.16 8.04 3.16
CA PHE A 82 0.16 9.49 2.94
C PHE A 82 1.19 10.17 3.83
N GLU A 83 1.21 9.87 5.13
CA GLU A 83 2.18 10.41 6.09
C GLU A 83 3.63 10.07 5.68
N TYR A 84 3.89 8.80 5.34
CA TYR A 84 5.19 8.39 4.80
C TYR A 84 5.53 9.18 3.51
N CYS A 85 4.54 9.29 2.62
CA CYS A 85 4.48 10.16 1.45
C CYS A 85 5.02 11.57 1.70
N GLU A 86 4.40 12.23 2.65
CA GLU A 86 4.62 13.65 2.96
C GLU A 86 5.97 13.83 3.65
N ASN A 87 6.29 12.99 4.64
CA ASN A 87 7.56 13.03 5.35
C ASN A 87 8.74 12.82 4.40
N LYS A 88 8.59 11.98 3.37
CA LYS A 88 9.65 11.67 2.41
C LYS A 88 9.99 12.84 1.48
N PHE A 89 9.01 13.65 1.08
CA PHE A 89 9.18 14.70 0.06
C PHE A 89 9.02 16.13 0.60
N TYR A 90 8.28 16.31 1.69
CA TYR A 90 7.76 17.60 2.14
C TYR A 90 7.77 17.80 3.66
N ASN A 91 8.61 17.07 4.41
CA ASN A 91 8.71 17.19 5.89
C ASN A 91 8.72 18.64 6.39
N ASP A 92 9.42 19.55 5.69
CA ASP A 92 9.55 20.97 6.05
C ASP A 92 8.72 21.93 5.16
N LYS A 93 7.92 21.41 4.22
CA LYS A 93 7.13 22.20 3.25
C LYS A 93 5.63 22.01 3.48
N ARG A 94 5.15 22.49 4.62
CA ARG A 94 3.76 22.29 5.09
C ARG A 94 2.72 22.88 4.15
N ASP A 95 3.00 24.03 3.57
CA ASP A 95 2.12 24.69 2.60
C ASP A 95 1.77 23.79 1.40
N ILE A 96 2.77 23.08 0.87
CA ILE A 96 2.61 22.23 -0.32
C ILE A 96 1.73 21.02 0.01
N TRP A 97 2.06 20.27 1.06
CA TRP A 97 1.30 19.06 1.36
C TRP A 97 -0.07 19.39 2.00
N CYS A 98 -0.25 20.56 2.64
CA CYS A 98 -1.58 21.03 3.04
C CYS A 98 -2.50 21.32 1.86
N ALA A 99 -1.98 21.89 0.77
CA ALA A 99 -2.74 22.02 -0.46
C ALA A 99 -3.12 20.63 -1.01
N ALA A 100 -2.17 19.67 -0.98
CA ALA A 100 -2.37 18.31 -1.43
C ALA A 100 -3.47 17.57 -0.64
N ARG A 101 -3.49 17.68 0.69
CA ARG A 101 -4.52 17.11 1.58
C ARG A 101 -5.91 17.72 1.40
N ASN A 102 -5.98 18.92 0.82
CA ASN A 102 -7.24 19.50 0.38
C ASN A 102 -7.54 19.20 -1.11
N TYR A 103 -6.97 18.10 -1.62
CA TYR A 103 -7.18 17.61 -2.99
C TYR A 103 -6.82 18.64 -4.08
N SER A 104 -5.89 19.55 -3.80
CA SER A 104 -5.35 20.49 -4.77
C SER A 104 -4.00 19.99 -5.30
N ILE A 105 -3.66 20.29 -6.55
CA ILE A 105 -2.34 20.01 -7.12
C ILE A 105 -1.47 21.26 -6.91
N PRO A 106 -0.53 21.28 -5.95
CA PRO A 106 0.33 22.43 -5.72
C PRO A 106 1.27 22.65 -6.92
N GLU A 107 1.67 23.90 -7.13
CA GLU A 107 2.68 24.29 -8.13
C GLU A 107 4.09 23.92 -7.67
N ASP A 108 4.37 22.63 -7.59
CA ASP A 108 5.68 22.08 -7.23
C ASP A 108 6.11 21.02 -8.25
N LYS A 109 7.31 21.20 -8.81
CA LYS A 109 7.85 20.31 -9.86
C LYS A 109 8.04 18.87 -9.40
N ASP A 110 8.21 18.65 -8.09
CA ASP A 110 8.48 17.34 -7.50
C ASP A 110 7.19 16.65 -7.00
N PHE A 111 6.02 17.30 -7.12
CA PHE A 111 4.74 16.77 -6.65
C PHE A 111 4.34 15.45 -7.33
N HIS A 112 4.75 15.25 -8.57
CA HIS A 112 4.53 13.98 -9.26
C HIS A 112 5.16 12.79 -8.53
N ARG A 113 6.32 12.97 -7.87
CA ARG A 113 7.03 11.91 -7.13
C ARG A 113 6.32 11.57 -5.82
N HIS A 114 5.71 12.56 -5.20
CA HIS A 114 4.88 12.36 -4.02
C HIS A 114 3.62 11.55 -4.36
N ILE A 115 2.90 11.93 -5.43
CA ILE A 115 1.73 11.17 -5.89
C ILE A 115 2.12 9.77 -6.37
N GLU A 116 3.26 9.62 -7.05
CA GLU A 116 3.78 8.30 -7.43
C GLU A 116 4.08 7.42 -6.20
N CYS A 117 4.61 8.00 -5.14
CA CYS A 117 4.81 7.25 -3.89
C CYS A 117 3.49 6.79 -3.28
N ILE A 118 2.45 7.64 -3.29
CA ILE A 118 1.11 7.26 -2.83
C ILE A 118 0.54 6.15 -3.71
N PHE A 119 0.54 6.30 -5.04
CA PHE A 119 -0.01 5.30 -5.96
C PHE A 119 0.66 3.94 -5.80
N ASN A 120 1.98 3.91 -5.65
CA ASN A 120 2.71 2.68 -5.39
C ASN A 120 2.40 2.10 -4.00
N GLY A 121 2.33 2.95 -2.96
CA GLY A 121 2.03 2.53 -1.59
C GLY A 121 0.59 2.02 -1.42
N LEU A 122 -0.34 2.54 -2.23
CA LEU A 122 -1.72 2.07 -2.30
C LEU A 122 -1.93 0.95 -3.32
N HIS A 123 -0.88 0.49 -4.01
CA HIS A 123 -0.97 -0.52 -5.06
C HIS A 123 -1.89 -0.17 -6.23
N TYR A 124 -2.19 1.11 -6.44
CA TYR A 124 -2.84 1.58 -7.67
C TYR A 124 -1.94 1.36 -8.89
N PHE A 125 -0.64 1.19 -8.67
CA PHE A 125 0.22 0.51 -9.63
C PHE A 125 0.53 -0.91 -9.19
N ASN A 126 0.35 -1.84 -10.12
CA ASN A 126 0.77 -3.22 -9.93
C ASN A 126 2.31 -3.33 -10.00
N ARG A 127 2.84 -4.55 -9.75
CA ARG A 127 4.29 -4.80 -9.75
C ARG A 127 4.99 -4.52 -11.09
N GLY A 128 4.25 -4.51 -12.20
CA GLY A 128 4.75 -4.15 -13.53
C GLY A 128 4.82 -2.64 -13.77
N GLY A 129 4.31 -1.82 -12.83
CA GLY A 129 4.20 -0.38 -13.00
C GLY A 129 2.97 0.05 -13.80
N ASP A 130 2.05 -0.87 -14.08
CA ASP A 130 0.79 -0.57 -14.76
C ASP A 130 -0.32 -0.22 -13.78
N LEU A 131 -1.26 0.61 -14.25
CA LEU A 131 -2.43 1.00 -13.47
C LEU A 131 -3.29 -0.22 -13.15
N ASP A 132 -3.58 -0.41 -11.88
CA ASP A 132 -4.48 -1.41 -11.35
C ASP A 132 -5.81 -0.73 -11.01
N VAL A 133 -6.71 -0.74 -12.00
CA VAL A 133 -8.04 -0.12 -11.87
C VAL A 133 -8.88 -0.85 -10.82
N ASP A 134 -8.72 -2.17 -10.70
CA ASP A 134 -9.46 -2.97 -9.74
C ASP A 134 -9.11 -2.58 -8.30
N GLU A 135 -7.85 -2.25 -8.01
CA GLU A 135 -7.44 -1.76 -6.68
C GLU A 135 -8.02 -0.38 -6.35
N ILE A 136 -8.25 0.47 -7.36
CA ILE A 136 -8.97 1.75 -7.19
C ILE A 136 -10.45 1.49 -6.92
N CYS A 137 -11.12 0.68 -7.75
CA CYS A 137 -12.54 0.32 -7.58
C CYS A 137 -12.79 -0.36 -6.23
N ARG A 138 -11.84 -1.18 -5.77
CA ARG A 138 -11.88 -1.80 -4.44
C ARG A 138 -12.05 -0.76 -3.33
N ASP A 139 -11.44 0.42 -3.43
CA ASP A 139 -11.60 1.46 -2.41
C ASP A 139 -12.99 2.11 -2.44
N PHE A 140 -13.60 2.25 -3.61
CA PHE A 140 -15.02 2.64 -3.73
C PHE A 140 -15.93 1.60 -3.07
N HIS A 141 -15.68 0.31 -3.30
CA HIS A 141 -16.48 -0.77 -2.71
C HIS A 141 -16.39 -0.78 -1.18
N GLN A 142 -15.23 -0.44 -0.62
CA GLN A 142 -15.00 -0.36 0.82
C GLN A 142 -15.82 0.75 1.51
N VAL A 143 -16.26 1.76 0.78
CA VAL A 143 -17.19 2.80 1.26
C VAL A 143 -18.63 2.58 0.80
N GLY A 144 -18.93 1.39 0.25
CA GLY A 144 -20.28 0.99 -0.15
C GLY A 144 -20.71 1.47 -1.55
N ILE A 145 -19.77 1.95 -2.37
CA ILE A 145 -20.05 2.42 -3.72
C ILE A 145 -19.64 1.32 -4.71
N THR A 146 -20.61 0.62 -5.30
CA THR A 146 -20.35 -0.55 -6.18
C THR A 146 -20.84 -0.36 -7.61
N ASP A 147 -21.33 0.83 -7.94
CA ASP A 147 -22.00 1.15 -9.20
C ASP A 147 -21.13 1.99 -10.15
N LEU A 148 -19.88 2.29 -9.80
CA LEU A 148 -18.99 3.19 -10.54
C LEU A 148 -17.83 2.52 -11.29
N ASP A 149 -17.70 1.20 -11.25
CA ASP A 149 -16.52 0.51 -11.79
C ASP A 149 -16.29 0.81 -13.28
N ASN A 150 -17.38 0.92 -14.05
CA ASN A 150 -17.32 1.23 -15.47
C ASN A 150 -16.89 2.68 -15.72
N GLU A 151 -17.48 3.63 -14.98
CA GLU A 151 -17.17 5.06 -15.07
C GLU A 151 -15.72 5.34 -14.65
N VAL A 152 -15.26 4.72 -13.57
CA VAL A 152 -13.85 4.80 -13.12
C VAL A 152 -12.92 4.27 -14.21
N SER A 153 -13.24 3.09 -14.76
CA SER A 153 -12.47 2.49 -15.85
C SER A 153 -12.42 3.38 -17.10
N GLU A 154 -13.54 3.99 -17.48
CA GLU A 154 -13.62 4.87 -18.65
C GLU A 154 -12.83 6.17 -18.45
N VAL A 155 -12.94 6.82 -17.29
CA VAL A 155 -12.15 8.01 -16.94
C VAL A 155 -10.65 7.69 -16.98
N LEU A 156 -10.22 6.58 -16.39
CA LEU A 156 -8.81 6.21 -16.35
C LEU A 156 -8.28 5.77 -17.72
N ARG A 157 -9.10 5.09 -18.54
CA ARG A 157 -8.71 4.70 -19.91
C ARG A 157 -8.61 5.89 -20.86
N SER A 158 -9.45 6.90 -20.67
CA SER A 158 -9.49 8.11 -21.52
C SER A 158 -8.53 9.21 -21.05
N CYS A 159 -7.90 9.03 -19.90
CA CYS A 159 -6.96 9.96 -19.31
C CYS A 159 -5.73 10.21 -20.20
N ASP A 160 -5.36 11.48 -20.38
CA ASP A 160 -4.12 11.86 -21.08
C ASP A 160 -2.90 11.68 -20.14
N VAL A 161 -2.20 10.57 -20.32
CA VAL A 161 -1.14 10.13 -19.43
C VAL A 161 0.23 10.55 -19.98
N ASN A 162 0.89 11.43 -19.24
CA ASN A 162 2.32 11.67 -19.45
C ASN A 162 3.12 10.54 -18.78
N PRO A 163 3.92 9.74 -19.53
CA PRO A 163 4.69 8.64 -18.96
C PRO A 163 5.65 9.05 -17.83
N GLU A 164 6.19 10.27 -17.86
CA GLU A 164 7.12 10.77 -16.83
C GLU A 164 6.42 11.15 -15.53
N THR A 165 5.10 11.39 -15.57
CA THR A 165 4.30 11.81 -14.42
C THR A 165 3.01 10.99 -14.29
N LYS A 166 3.09 9.71 -14.67
CA LYS A 166 1.95 8.78 -14.83
C LYS A 166 0.96 8.83 -13.66
N ALA A 167 1.47 8.75 -12.42
CA ALA A 167 0.63 8.81 -11.22
C ALA A 167 -0.14 10.13 -11.10
N LEU A 168 0.53 11.24 -11.36
CA LEU A 168 -0.06 12.57 -11.29
C LEU A 168 -1.10 12.78 -12.40
N SER A 169 -0.86 12.26 -13.61
CA SER A 169 -1.87 12.26 -14.69
C SER A 169 -3.15 11.56 -14.25
N TYR A 170 -3.05 10.32 -13.76
CA TYR A 170 -4.24 9.58 -13.31
C TYR A 170 -4.92 10.22 -12.11
N TYR A 171 -4.15 10.70 -11.13
CA TYR A 171 -4.70 11.43 -10.00
C TYR A 171 -5.48 12.67 -10.46
N ARG A 172 -4.94 13.45 -11.41
CA ARG A 172 -5.65 14.60 -11.99
C ARG A 172 -6.95 14.19 -12.66
N CYS A 173 -6.96 13.14 -13.48
CA CYS A 173 -8.18 12.64 -14.11
C CYS A 173 -9.25 12.22 -13.09
N LEU A 174 -8.84 11.61 -11.96
CA LEU A 174 -9.76 11.29 -10.85
C LEU A 174 -10.27 12.57 -10.16
N LEU A 175 -9.40 13.58 -9.99
CA LEU A 175 -9.77 14.87 -9.41
C LEU A 175 -10.74 15.68 -10.29
N GLU A 176 -10.65 15.52 -11.61
CA GLU A 176 -11.48 16.22 -12.61
C GLU A 176 -12.75 15.44 -12.99
N SER A 177 -12.94 14.24 -12.43
CA SER A 177 -14.08 13.37 -12.73
C SER A 177 -15.40 13.87 -12.12
N ASP A 178 -16.51 13.44 -12.72
CA ASP A 178 -17.87 13.72 -12.20
C ASP A 178 -18.15 13.03 -10.86
N PHE A 179 -17.31 12.08 -10.44
CA PHE A 179 -17.42 11.37 -9.17
C PHE A 179 -16.36 11.78 -8.14
N LEU A 180 -15.77 12.99 -8.29
CA LEU A 180 -14.75 13.53 -7.40
C LEU A 180 -15.03 13.31 -5.91
N ASP A 181 -16.22 13.68 -5.43
CA ASP A 181 -16.53 13.59 -4.00
C ASP A 181 -16.53 12.15 -3.49
N LYS A 182 -16.94 11.19 -4.32
CA LYS A 182 -16.89 9.75 -4.02
C LYS A 182 -15.45 9.23 -4.04
N PHE A 183 -14.62 9.74 -4.96
CA PHE A 183 -13.20 9.44 -4.99
C PHE A 183 -12.50 9.94 -3.71
N LYS A 184 -12.79 11.18 -3.27
CA LYS A 184 -12.28 11.71 -1.99
C LYS A 184 -12.69 10.84 -0.81
N GLU A 185 -13.96 10.46 -0.74
CA GLU A 185 -14.49 9.59 0.31
C GLU A 185 -13.79 8.22 0.36
N ALA A 186 -13.57 7.61 -0.81
CA ALA A 186 -12.84 6.35 -0.93
C ALA A 186 -11.36 6.49 -0.53
N LEU A 187 -10.70 7.57 -0.97
CA LEU A 187 -9.28 7.83 -0.71
C LEU A 187 -9.02 8.18 0.76
N ASP A 188 -9.87 8.99 1.38
CA ASP A 188 -9.85 9.29 2.81
C ASP A 188 -9.94 7.99 3.63
N TYR A 189 -10.87 7.09 3.27
CA TYR A 189 -10.97 5.81 3.97
C TYR A 189 -9.75 4.92 3.72
N ARG A 190 -9.18 4.98 2.51
CA ARG A 190 -7.94 4.27 2.18
C ARG A 190 -6.75 4.78 3.00
N GLU A 191 -6.62 6.08 3.25
CA GLU A 191 -5.60 6.65 4.13
C GLU A 191 -5.68 6.04 5.53
N ILE A 192 -6.87 6.06 6.15
CA ILE A 192 -7.09 5.52 7.50
C ILE A 192 -6.73 4.03 7.56
N ARG A 193 -7.22 3.24 6.60
CA ARG A 193 -6.90 1.80 6.53
C ARG A 193 -5.42 1.56 6.28
N SER A 194 -4.75 2.46 5.56
CA SER A 194 -3.33 2.29 5.28
C SER A 194 -2.51 2.33 6.56
N ALA A 195 -2.82 3.22 7.52
CA ALA A 195 -2.07 3.33 8.78
C ALA A 195 -2.01 2.00 9.55
N ASP A 196 -3.07 1.19 9.49
CA ASP A 196 -3.14 -0.09 10.18
C ASP A 196 -3.16 -1.28 9.21
N HIS A 197 -2.03 -1.98 9.11
CA HIS A 197 -1.89 -3.15 8.23
C HIS A 197 -2.82 -4.31 8.61
N PHE A 198 -3.32 -4.34 9.85
CA PHE A 198 -4.22 -5.37 10.36
C PHE A 198 -5.68 -4.90 10.39
N TYR A 199 -5.99 -3.75 9.79
CA TYR A 199 -7.31 -3.12 9.88
C TYR A 199 -8.45 -4.09 9.53
N ALA A 200 -8.33 -4.82 8.42
CA ALA A 200 -9.33 -5.79 7.94
C ALA A 200 -9.31 -7.13 8.70
N LEU A 201 -8.35 -7.35 9.60
CA LEU A 201 -8.17 -8.57 10.38
C LEU A 201 -8.65 -8.41 11.84
N LYS A 202 -9.17 -7.24 12.22
CA LYS A 202 -9.74 -7.00 13.55
C LYS A 202 -11.04 -7.79 13.73
N ASP A 203 -11.34 -8.12 14.99
CA ASP A 203 -12.59 -8.77 15.40
C ASP A 203 -13.30 -7.90 16.46
N PRO A 204 -14.49 -7.32 16.15
CA PRO A 204 -15.19 -7.40 14.87
C PRO A 204 -14.46 -6.65 13.76
N MET A 205 -14.67 -7.08 12.52
CA MET A 205 -14.16 -6.36 11.34
C MET A 205 -14.74 -4.94 11.34
N PRO A 206 -13.92 -3.89 11.15
CA PRO A 206 -14.43 -2.53 11.15
C PRO A 206 -15.42 -2.33 10.01
N VAL A 207 -16.53 -1.66 10.29
CA VAL A 207 -17.52 -1.25 9.30
C VAL A 207 -17.27 0.22 8.98
N TYR A 208 -17.34 0.57 7.70
CA TYR A 208 -17.21 1.95 7.26
C TYR A 208 -18.28 2.85 7.91
N ASP A 209 -17.84 3.95 8.51
CA ASP A 209 -18.69 5.03 9.02
C ASP A 209 -18.16 6.37 8.52
N ARG A 210 -18.91 7.02 7.64
CA ARG A 210 -18.52 8.29 7.02
C ARG A 210 -18.18 9.38 8.03
N ASN A 211 -18.96 9.53 9.10
CA ASN A 211 -18.76 10.59 10.08
C ASN A 211 -17.49 10.34 10.89
N GLN A 212 -17.23 9.08 11.24
CA GLN A 212 -16.01 8.68 11.93
C GLN A 212 -14.78 8.94 11.06
N ILE A 213 -14.80 8.52 9.80
CA ILE A 213 -13.67 8.70 8.87
C ILE A 213 -13.41 10.20 8.63
N GLN A 214 -14.46 10.99 8.40
CA GLN A 214 -14.31 12.44 8.24
C GLN A 214 -13.71 13.08 9.50
N SER A 215 -14.11 12.65 10.69
CA SER A 215 -13.53 13.13 11.94
C SER A 215 -12.06 12.76 12.08
N GLN A 216 -11.67 11.55 11.68
CA GLN A 216 -10.27 11.08 11.73
C GLN A 216 -9.39 11.87 10.76
N ILE A 217 -9.81 12.01 9.50
CA ILE A 217 -9.10 12.81 8.50
C ILE A 217 -8.99 14.27 8.92
N ASN A 218 -10.04 14.85 9.51
CA ASN A 218 -9.97 16.21 10.05
C ASN A 218 -8.97 16.33 11.22
N SER A 219 -8.75 15.26 12.00
CA SER A 219 -7.73 15.24 13.05
C SER A 219 -6.34 15.21 12.44
N VAL A 220 -6.09 14.28 11.50
CA VAL A 220 -4.82 14.17 10.76
C VAL A 220 -4.49 15.50 10.08
N ASN A 221 -5.43 16.06 9.32
CA ASN A 221 -5.26 17.34 8.65
C ASN A 221 -4.96 18.47 9.64
N ARG A 222 -5.58 18.51 10.83
CA ARG A 222 -5.23 19.51 11.84
C ARG A 222 -3.84 19.31 12.39
N GLU A 223 -3.46 18.11 12.76
CA GLU A 223 -2.13 17.82 13.33
C GLU A 223 -1.01 18.20 12.38
N CYS A 224 -1.23 17.93 11.10
CA CYS A 224 -0.23 18.24 10.11
C CYS A 224 -0.33 19.74 9.69
N CYS A 225 -1.54 20.29 9.46
CA CYS A 225 -1.75 21.61 8.78
C CYS A 225 -2.03 22.78 9.71
N SER A 226 -2.11 22.57 11.01
CA SER A 226 -2.28 23.70 11.94
C SER A 226 -1.06 24.63 11.91
N ILE A 227 -1.37 25.92 11.86
CA ILE A 227 -0.42 27.06 11.94
C ILE A 227 0.14 27.14 13.37
#